data_AF-A0A3D4WA93-F1
#
_entry.id   AF-A0A3D4WA93-F1
#
_cell.length_a   1.000
_cell.length_b   1.000
_cell.length_c   1.000
_cell.angle_alpha   90.00
_cell.angle_beta   90.00
_cell.angle_gamma   90.00
#
_symmetry.space_group_name_H-M   'P 1'
#
loop_
_entity.id
_entity.type
_entity.pdbx_description
1 polymer ?
#
loop_
_entity_poly.entity_id
_entity_poly.type
_entity_poly.pdbx_seq_one_letter_code
_entity_poly.pdbx_strand_id
1 'polypeptide(L)'
;MDKYRTLINNTIAFVKETLKDAEGGHDWFHIERVWKNTCTIAASEPCNKLVAELGALLHDIADAKFHDGDEEIGPAMARAFLTSQHVDEAVIQQAEMIIRHVSFGGGNTRATFRSPELSVVQDADRLDAMGAIGIARAFHYGGHKNRQLYNPGIPPDMTMNKEK
;
A
#
# COMPACT_ATOMS: atom_id res chain seq x y z
N MET A 1 5.32 18.34 -18.12
CA MET A 1 4.74 17.30 -17.24
C MET A 1 5.65 16.07 -17.21
N ASP A 2 6.95 16.21 -16.88
CA ASP A 2 7.88 15.08 -17.09
C ASP A 2 9.11 15.06 -16.18
N LYS A 3 9.16 15.92 -15.14
CA LYS A 3 10.37 16.11 -14.31
C LYS A 3 10.83 14.81 -13.63
N TYR A 4 9.90 13.89 -13.35
CA TYR A 4 10.16 12.67 -12.58
C TYR A 4 9.82 11.38 -13.34
N ARG A 5 9.55 11.43 -14.64
CA ARG A 5 9.10 10.24 -15.39
C ARG A 5 10.12 9.11 -15.37
N THR A 6 11.41 9.42 -15.48
CA THR A 6 12.48 8.42 -15.38
C THR A 6 12.50 7.75 -14.01
N LEU A 7 12.39 8.53 -12.92
CA LEU A 7 12.36 8.00 -11.56
C LEU A 7 11.16 7.08 -11.36
N ILE A 8 9.96 7.51 -11.75
CA ILE A 8 8.74 6.69 -11.65
C ILE A 8 8.88 5.39 -12.45
N ASN A 9 9.38 5.44 -13.68
CA ASN A 9 9.58 4.23 -14.49
C ASN A 9 10.61 3.27 -13.86
N ASN A 10 11.69 3.81 -13.27
CA ASN A 10 12.68 3.00 -12.56
C ASN A 10 12.06 2.36 -11.31
N THR A 11 11.24 3.09 -10.55
CA THR A 11 10.50 2.55 -9.41
C THR A 11 9.55 1.44 -9.84
N ILE A 12 8.81 1.62 -10.94
CA ILE A 12 7.92 0.60 -11.51
C ILE A 12 8.72 -0.67 -11.86
N ALA A 13 9.85 -0.52 -12.54
CA ALA A 13 10.70 -1.67 -12.91
C ALA A 13 11.23 -2.40 -11.67
N PHE A 14 11.68 -1.65 -10.67
CA PHE A 14 12.14 -2.19 -9.40
C PHE A 14 11.05 -2.99 -8.69
N VAL A 15 9.85 -2.41 -8.53
CA VAL A 15 8.72 -3.07 -7.87
C VAL A 15 8.30 -4.33 -8.60
N LYS A 16 8.24 -4.30 -9.95
CA LYS A 16 7.92 -5.48 -10.76
C LYS A 16 8.92 -6.61 -10.56
N GLU A 17 10.20 -6.30 -10.51
CA GLU A 17 11.25 -7.31 -10.31
C GLU A 17 11.20 -7.87 -8.89
N THR A 18 11.03 -7.01 -7.88
CA THR A 18 10.96 -7.43 -6.47
C THR A 18 9.73 -8.32 -6.20
N LEU A 19 8.58 -7.99 -6.79
CA LEU A 19 7.31 -8.70 -6.58
C LEU A 19 7.03 -9.81 -7.61
N LYS A 20 8.01 -10.19 -8.46
CA LYS A 20 7.78 -11.14 -9.55
C LYS A 20 7.29 -12.52 -9.08
N ASP A 21 7.70 -12.92 -7.87
CA ASP A 21 7.38 -14.20 -7.24
C ASP A 21 6.40 -14.02 -6.05
N ALA A 22 5.83 -12.83 -5.86
CA ALA A 22 4.91 -12.57 -4.76
C ALA A 22 3.58 -13.32 -4.97
N GLU A 23 3.16 -14.10 -3.96
CA GLU A 23 1.89 -14.82 -3.97
C GLU A 23 0.76 -13.98 -3.36
N GLY A 24 -0.44 -14.10 -3.92
CA GLY A 24 -1.70 -13.71 -3.29
C GLY A 24 -1.92 -12.21 -3.11
N GLY A 25 -2.72 -11.59 -4.00
CA GLY A 25 -3.36 -10.28 -3.79
C GLY A 25 -2.45 -9.04 -3.63
N HIS A 26 -1.15 -9.23 -3.47
CA HIS A 26 -0.09 -8.23 -3.30
C HIS A 26 0.89 -8.24 -4.48
N ASP A 27 0.39 -8.65 -5.65
CA ASP A 27 1.14 -8.66 -6.89
C ASP A 27 1.32 -7.24 -7.47
N TRP A 28 2.13 -7.14 -8.52
CA TRP A 28 2.28 -5.90 -9.28
C TRP A 28 0.92 -5.26 -9.66
N PHE A 29 -0.11 -6.06 -9.94
CA PHE A 29 -1.39 -5.53 -10.40
C PHE A 29 -2.16 -4.82 -9.30
N HIS A 30 -2.04 -5.26 -8.04
CA HIS A 30 -2.54 -4.49 -6.89
C HIS A 30 -1.84 -3.13 -6.80
N ILE A 31 -0.50 -3.13 -6.78
CA ILE A 31 0.29 -1.89 -6.72
C ILE A 31 -0.07 -0.95 -7.86
N GLU A 32 -0.20 -1.46 -9.08
CA GLU A 32 -0.53 -0.68 -10.27
C GLU A 32 -1.89 0.02 -10.15
N ARG A 33 -2.91 -0.67 -9.62
CA ARG A 33 -4.24 -0.07 -9.42
C ARG A 33 -4.21 1.00 -8.34
N VAL A 34 -3.52 0.74 -7.22
CA VAL A 34 -3.35 1.72 -6.12
C VAL A 34 -2.58 2.95 -6.62
N TRP A 35 -1.51 2.78 -7.37
CA TRP A 35 -0.77 3.89 -7.98
C TRP A 35 -1.62 4.71 -8.96
N LYS A 36 -2.39 4.07 -9.85
CA LYS A 36 -3.30 4.78 -10.77
C LYS A 36 -4.39 5.55 -10.03
N ASN A 37 -4.96 4.96 -8.98
CA ASN A 37 -5.92 5.64 -8.11
C ASN A 37 -5.27 6.83 -7.40
N THR A 38 -4.05 6.65 -6.88
CA THR A 38 -3.25 7.71 -6.24
C THR A 38 -3.02 8.88 -7.21
N CYS A 39 -2.59 8.62 -8.44
CA CYS A 39 -2.41 9.64 -9.47
C CYS A 39 -3.71 10.42 -9.75
N THR A 40 -4.84 9.71 -9.76
CA THR A 40 -6.16 10.31 -10.02
C THR A 40 -6.59 11.23 -8.88
N ILE A 41 -6.48 10.77 -7.64
CA ILE A 41 -6.85 11.55 -6.45
C ILE A 41 -5.89 12.75 -6.27
N ALA A 42 -4.58 12.51 -6.38
CA ALA A 42 -3.55 13.56 -6.29
C ALA A 42 -3.68 14.64 -7.38
N ALA A 43 -4.45 14.41 -8.44
CA ALA A 43 -4.68 15.42 -9.47
C ALA A 43 -5.50 16.61 -8.94
N SER A 44 -6.41 16.38 -7.99
CA SER A 44 -7.29 17.40 -7.40
C SER A 44 -6.94 17.77 -5.95
N GLU A 45 -6.12 16.99 -5.26
CA GLU A 45 -5.76 17.24 -3.86
C GLU A 45 -4.49 18.10 -3.69
N PRO A 46 -4.40 18.92 -2.62
CA PRO A 46 -3.22 19.74 -2.33
C PRO A 46 -2.10 18.89 -1.70
N CYS A 47 -1.50 17.99 -2.47
CA CYS A 47 -0.41 17.12 -2.02
C CYS A 47 0.79 17.14 -2.98
N ASN A 48 1.96 16.71 -2.49
CA ASN A 48 3.12 16.46 -3.32
C ASN A 48 2.94 15.16 -4.12
N LYS A 49 2.64 15.30 -5.41
CA LYS A 49 2.38 14.19 -6.33
C LYS A 49 3.51 13.17 -6.37
N LEU A 50 4.77 13.62 -6.38
CA LEU A 50 5.91 12.71 -6.43
C LEU A 50 5.96 11.82 -5.18
N VAL A 51 5.80 12.41 -4.00
CA VAL A 51 5.81 11.67 -2.74
C VAL A 51 4.65 10.68 -2.68
N ALA A 52 3.44 11.08 -3.10
CA ALA A 52 2.28 10.20 -3.14
C ALA A 52 2.48 9.03 -4.12
N GLU A 53 2.98 9.29 -5.34
CA GLU A 53 3.25 8.25 -6.33
C GLU A 53 4.34 7.27 -5.86
N LEU A 54 5.44 7.75 -5.28
CA LEU A 54 6.49 6.89 -4.73
C LEU A 54 5.99 6.07 -3.53
N GLY A 55 5.22 6.70 -2.64
CA GLY A 55 4.56 6.02 -1.53
C GLY A 55 3.67 4.88 -2.03
N ALA A 56 2.79 5.15 -3.00
CA ALA A 56 1.89 4.15 -3.57
C ALA A 56 2.63 3.01 -4.29
N LEU A 57 3.70 3.29 -5.03
CA LEU A 57 4.47 2.25 -5.72
C LEU A 57 5.24 1.34 -4.76
N LEU A 58 5.68 1.88 -3.61
CA LEU A 58 6.58 1.18 -2.68
C LEU A 58 5.87 0.67 -1.42
N HIS A 59 4.58 0.95 -1.22
CA HIS A 59 3.92 0.71 0.06
C HIS A 59 3.90 -0.76 0.52
N ASP A 60 3.83 -1.69 -0.44
CA ASP A 60 3.74 -3.13 -0.21
C ASP A 60 5.00 -3.87 -0.72
N ILE A 61 6.12 -3.15 -0.90
CA ILE A 61 7.36 -3.69 -1.51
C ILE A 61 8.00 -4.82 -0.70
N ALA A 62 7.72 -4.87 0.60
CA ALA A 62 8.12 -5.94 1.50
C ALA A 62 7.05 -6.09 2.58
N ASP A 63 5.97 -6.82 2.26
CA ASP A 63 4.91 -7.10 3.23
C ASP A 63 5.48 -7.91 4.40
N ALA A 64 5.40 -7.34 5.60
CA ALA A 64 5.89 -7.89 6.86
C ALA A 64 5.37 -9.32 7.13
N LYS A 65 4.24 -9.72 6.54
CA LYS A 65 3.72 -11.09 6.61
C LYS A 65 4.69 -12.15 6.06
N PHE A 66 5.64 -11.77 5.21
CA PHE A 66 6.66 -12.66 4.65
C PHE A 66 8.04 -12.49 5.31
N HIS A 67 8.16 -11.56 6.26
CA HIS A 67 9.42 -11.22 6.91
C HIS A 67 9.29 -11.22 8.43
N ASP A 68 8.69 -12.28 8.99
CA ASP A 68 8.56 -12.48 10.44
C ASP A 68 7.88 -11.30 11.19
N GLY A 69 7.08 -10.49 10.50
CA GLY A 69 6.40 -9.34 11.06
C GLY A 69 7.27 -8.07 11.17
N ASP A 70 8.44 -8.02 10.53
CA ASP A 70 9.29 -6.83 10.52
C ASP A 70 8.76 -5.76 9.55
N GLU A 71 8.03 -4.79 10.11
CA GLU A 71 7.44 -3.66 9.38
C GLU A 71 8.49 -2.63 8.88
N GLU A 72 9.76 -2.72 9.30
CA GLU A 72 10.82 -1.78 8.89
C GLU A 72 11.55 -2.19 7.59
N ILE A 73 11.36 -3.43 7.11
CA ILE A 73 12.01 -3.90 5.88
C ILE A 73 11.52 -3.12 4.65
N GLY A 74 10.21 -2.86 4.54
CA GLY A 74 9.63 -2.07 3.46
C GLY A 74 10.22 -0.66 3.37
N PRO A 75 10.14 0.14 4.45
CA PRO A 75 10.78 1.46 4.52
C PRO A 75 12.28 1.43 4.21
N ALA A 76 13.03 0.47 4.77
CA ALA A 76 14.47 0.36 4.54
C ALA A 76 14.79 0.04 3.06
N MET A 77 14.03 -0.86 2.43
CA MET A 77 14.20 -1.21 1.02
C MET A 77 13.88 -0.02 0.11
N ALA A 78 12.79 0.69 0.40
CA ALA A 78 12.42 1.91 -0.31
C ALA A 78 13.51 2.98 -0.19
N ARG A 79 14.05 3.21 1.01
CA ARG A 79 15.17 4.14 1.22
C ARG A 79 16.39 3.75 0.41
N ALA A 80 16.81 2.49 0.46
CA ALA A 80 17.99 2.02 -0.26
C ALA A 80 17.82 2.24 -1.78
N PHE A 81 16.65 1.89 -2.32
CA PHE A 81 16.31 2.11 -3.71
C PHE A 81 16.32 3.61 -4.07
N LEU A 82 15.56 4.45 -3.36
CA LEU A 82 15.46 5.88 -3.68
C LEU A 82 16.80 6.63 -3.53
N THR A 83 17.63 6.23 -2.56
CA THR A 83 19.00 6.74 -2.42
C THR A 83 19.84 6.39 -3.64
N SER A 84 19.73 5.17 -4.18
CA SER A 84 20.43 4.78 -5.42
C SER A 84 19.97 5.57 -6.65
N GLN A 85 18.75 6.12 -6.61
CA GLN A 85 18.19 6.97 -7.65
C GLN A 85 18.48 8.47 -7.43
N HIS A 86 19.30 8.82 -6.42
CA HIS A 86 19.65 10.20 -6.07
C HIS A 86 18.44 11.09 -5.76
N VAL A 87 17.42 10.53 -5.10
CA VAL A 87 16.25 11.30 -4.64
C VAL A 87 16.61 12.14 -3.42
N ASP A 88 16.04 13.34 -3.32
CA ASP A 88 16.25 14.23 -2.18
C ASP A 88 15.80 13.57 -0.87
N GLU A 89 16.61 13.70 0.19
CA GLU A 89 16.36 13.07 1.50
C GLU A 89 14.97 13.42 2.06
N ALA A 90 14.48 14.64 1.85
CA ALA A 90 13.15 15.04 2.29
C ALA A 90 12.03 14.22 1.62
N VAL A 91 12.19 13.87 0.34
CA VAL A 91 11.22 13.02 -0.39
C VAL A 91 11.30 11.58 0.09
N ILE A 92 12.53 11.07 0.32
CA ILE A 92 12.75 9.72 0.86
C ILE A 92 12.07 9.57 2.21
N GLN A 93 12.29 10.50 3.14
CA GLN A 93 11.68 10.46 4.48
C GLN A 93 10.16 10.47 4.42
N GLN A 94 9.55 11.29 3.55
CA GLN A 94 8.09 11.31 3.41
C GLN A 94 7.55 10.01 2.82
N ALA A 95 8.23 9.42 1.83
CA ALA A 95 7.84 8.14 1.27
C ALA A 95 7.93 7.02 2.32
N GLU A 96 9.00 6.96 3.12
CA GLU A 96 9.11 6.01 4.24
C GLU A 96 7.98 6.17 5.25
N MET A 97 7.63 7.41 5.60
CA MET A 97 6.54 7.69 6.54
C MET A 97 5.19 7.23 5.97
N ILE A 98 4.98 7.32 4.66
CA ILE A 98 3.79 6.76 4.02
C ILE A 98 3.80 5.24 4.14
N ILE A 99 4.90 4.57 3.77
CA ILE A 99 5.01 3.10 3.82
C ILE A 99 4.73 2.57 5.24
N ARG A 100 5.31 3.21 6.27
CA ARG A 100 5.07 2.83 7.68
C ARG A 100 3.63 2.97 8.14
N HIS A 101 2.86 3.89 7.56
CA HIS A 101 1.56 4.30 8.09
C HIS A 101 0.38 4.08 7.14
N VAL A 102 0.61 3.57 5.92
CA VAL A 102 -0.48 3.32 4.97
C VAL A 102 -1.37 2.19 5.44
N SER A 103 -0.77 1.13 6.00
CA SER A 103 -1.46 -0.12 6.29
C SER A 103 -2.52 0.08 7.34
N PHE A 104 -3.67 -0.57 7.12
CA PHE A 104 -4.73 -0.60 8.13
C PHE A 104 -4.27 -1.47 9.30
N GLY A 105 -3.69 -0.82 10.30
CA GLY A 105 -3.19 -1.45 11.52
C GLY A 105 -4.27 -1.98 12.45
N GLY A 106 -5.42 -2.44 11.95
CA GLY A 106 -6.50 -3.14 12.65
C GLY A 106 -7.08 -2.44 13.89
N GLY A 107 -8.32 -2.01 13.80
CA GLY A 107 -9.06 -1.42 14.92
C GLY A 107 -8.93 0.10 15.04
N ASN A 108 -9.51 0.67 16.09
CA ASN A 108 -9.58 2.11 16.38
C ASN A 108 -8.26 2.68 16.94
N THR A 109 -7.12 2.31 16.38
CA THR A 109 -5.83 2.87 16.79
C THR A 109 -5.68 4.29 16.25
N ARG A 110 -5.23 5.21 17.12
CA ARG A 110 -5.09 6.62 16.76
C ARG A 110 -3.86 6.77 15.85
N ALA A 111 -4.07 7.24 14.62
CA ALA A 111 -2.97 7.51 13.68
C ALA A 111 -1.93 8.44 14.30
N THR A 112 -0.66 8.01 14.28
CA THR A 112 0.51 8.72 14.82
C THR A 112 1.12 9.71 13.84
N PHE A 113 0.87 9.52 12.53
CA PHE A 113 1.35 10.38 11.45
C PHE A 113 0.19 10.71 10.49
N ARG A 114 0.20 11.94 9.95
CA ARG A 114 -0.77 12.42 8.98
C ARG A 114 -0.08 13.37 8.00
N SER A 115 -0.37 13.19 6.72
CA SER A 115 -0.04 14.13 5.65
C SER A 115 -1.07 14.01 4.52
N PRO A 116 -1.26 15.04 3.68
CA PRO A 116 -2.11 14.95 2.50
C PRO A 116 -1.73 13.76 1.60
N GLU A 117 -0.43 13.51 1.42
CA GLU A 117 0.09 12.42 0.60
C GLU A 117 -0.28 11.06 1.19
N LEU A 118 -0.15 10.87 2.51
CA LEU A 118 -0.58 9.63 3.17
C LEU A 118 -2.08 9.42 3.01
N SER A 119 -2.89 10.47 3.19
CA SER A 119 -4.35 10.37 3.02
C SER A 119 -4.72 9.94 1.60
N VAL A 120 -4.07 10.51 0.58
CA VAL A 120 -4.28 10.13 -0.81
C VAL A 120 -3.95 8.65 -1.05
N VAL A 121 -2.79 8.17 -0.57
CA VAL A 121 -2.38 6.78 -0.77
C VAL A 121 -3.30 5.82 0.01
N GLN A 122 -3.69 6.17 1.24
CA GLN A 122 -4.63 5.37 2.04
C GLN A 122 -6.00 5.26 1.36
N ASP A 123 -6.52 6.34 0.80
CA ASP A 123 -7.79 6.32 0.09
C ASP A 123 -7.68 5.48 -1.19
N ALA A 124 -6.58 5.63 -1.94
CA ALA A 124 -6.32 4.83 -3.14
C ALA A 124 -6.23 3.32 -2.87
N ASP A 125 -5.56 2.93 -1.78
CA ASP A 125 -5.42 1.53 -1.36
C ASP A 125 -6.77 0.95 -0.89
N ARG A 126 -7.48 1.67 -0.02
CA ARG A 126 -8.81 1.26 0.46
C ARG A 126 -9.84 1.13 -0.67
N LEU A 127 -9.77 1.98 -1.68
CA LEU A 127 -10.62 1.87 -2.86
C LEU A 127 -10.38 0.55 -3.63
N ASP A 128 -9.16 0.02 -3.65
CA ASP A 128 -8.85 -1.27 -4.27
C ASP A 128 -9.37 -2.48 -3.47
N ALA A 129 -9.68 -2.27 -2.19
CA ALA A 129 -10.33 -3.25 -1.32
C ALA A 129 -11.86 -3.18 -1.35
N MET A 130 -12.45 -2.28 -2.14
CA MET A 130 -13.89 -2.12 -2.32
C MET A 130 -14.36 -2.49 -3.73
N GLY A 131 -15.67 -2.42 -3.97
CA GLY A 131 -16.27 -2.72 -5.27
C GLY A 131 -16.07 -4.18 -5.71
N ALA A 132 -16.14 -4.43 -7.02
CA ALA A 132 -16.07 -5.78 -7.58
C ALA A 132 -14.74 -6.50 -7.25
N ILE A 133 -13.62 -5.77 -7.33
CA ILE A 133 -12.29 -6.31 -6.97
C ILE A 133 -12.24 -6.62 -5.47
N GLY A 134 -12.70 -5.70 -4.62
CA GLY A 134 -12.79 -5.93 -3.18
C GLY A 134 -13.61 -7.17 -2.81
N ILE A 135 -14.78 -7.36 -3.44
CA ILE A 135 -15.63 -8.55 -3.26
C ILE A 135 -14.86 -9.83 -3.63
N ALA A 136 -14.20 -9.83 -4.80
CA ALA A 136 -13.42 -10.98 -5.24
C ALA A 136 -12.24 -11.28 -4.30
N ARG A 137 -11.49 -10.26 -3.87
CA ARG A 137 -10.38 -10.39 -2.91
C ARG A 137 -10.84 -10.93 -1.57
N ALA A 138 -11.98 -10.46 -1.05
CA ALA A 138 -12.54 -10.92 0.22
C ALA A 138 -12.87 -12.42 0.19
N PHE A 139 -13.53 -12.90 -0.86
CA PHE A 139 -13.82 -14.34 -1.01
C PHE A 139 -12.57 -15.18 -1.29
N HIS A 140 -11.62 -14.67 -2.08
CA HIS A 140 -10.35 -15.36 -2.34
C HIS A 140 -9.56 -15.59 -1.06
N TYR A 141 -9.37 -14.55 -0.24
CA TYR A 141 -8.71 -14.66 1.06
C TYR A 141 -9.49 -15.56 2.02
N GLY A 142 -10.83 -15.44 2.04
CA GLY A 142 -11.69 -16.32 2.83
C GLY A 142 -11.50 -17.80 2.47
N GLY A 143 -11.45 -18.12 1.18
CA GLY A 143 -11.19 -19.47 0.68
C GLY A 143 -9.80 -19.98 1.05
N HIS A 144 -8.76 -19.15 0.88
CA HIS A 144 -7.39 -19.49 1.33
C HIS A 144 -7.32 -19.77 2.84
N LYS A 145 -8.07 -19.02 3.65
CA LYS A 145 -8.21 -19.25 5.10
C LYS A 145 -9.27 -20.31 5.48
N ASN A 146 -9.81 -21.04 4.50
CA ASN A 146 -10.84 -22.05 4.66
C ASN A 146 -12.06 -21.58 5.49
N ARG A 147 -12.48 -20.32 5.28
CA ARG A 147 -13.63 -19.71 5.95
C ARG A 147 -14.93 -20.03 5.21
N GLN A 148 -16.01 -20.19 5.98
CA GLN A 148 -17.36 -20.29 5.40
C GLN A 148 -17.72 -18.99 4.68
N LEU A 149 -18.45 -19.10 3.56
CA LEU A 149 -18.89 -17.94 2.80
C LEU A 149 -19.86 -17.06 3.60
N TYR A 150 -20.80 -17.70 4.31
CA TYR A 150 -21.75 -17.04 5.21
C TYR A 150 -22.37 -18.06 6.17
N ASN A 151 -22.63 -17.65 7.41
CA ASN A 151 -23.35 -18.45 8.41
C ASN A 151 -24.32 -17.55 9.19
N PRO A 152 -25.65 -17.74 9.06
CA PRO A 152 -26.64 -16.88 9.73
C PRO A 152 -26.62 -17.00 11.26
N GLY A 153 -26.02 -18.06 11.82
CA GLY A 153 -25.84 -18.23 13.26
C GLY A 153 -24.64 -17.46 13.85
N ILE A 154 -23.79 -16.86 13.00
CA ILE A 154 -22.62 -16.07 13.42
C ILE A 154 -22.85 -14.60 13.02
N PRO A 155 -23.23 -13.72 13.96
CA PRO A 155 -23.42 -12.31 13.66
C PRO A 155 -22.07 -11.62 13.34
N PRO A 156 -22.08 -10.54 12.53
CA PRO A 156 -20.88 -9.73 12.31
C PRO A 156 -20.33 -9.13 13.62
N ASP A 157 -19.00 -9.11 13.76
CA ASP A 157 -18.33 -8.48 14.88
C ASP A 157 -18.22 -6.96 14.66
N MET A 158 -19.02 -6.18 15.40
CA MET A 158 -19.09 -4.73 15.26
C MET A 158 -17.94 -3.98 15.97
N THR A 159 -17.08 -4.68 16.71
CA THR A 159 -16.04 -4.06 17.55
C THR A 159 -14.68 -3.96 16.86
N MET A 160 -14.44 -4.78 15.81
CA MET A 160 -13.20 -4.77 14.99
C MET A 160 -11.90 -4.81 15.80
N ASN A 161 -11.82 -5.65 16.84
CA ASN A 161 -10.57 -5.86 17.56
C ASN A 161 -9.55 -6.61 16.69
N LYS A 162 -8.29 -6.19 16.73
CA LYS A 162 -7.19 -6.66 15.88
C LYS A 162 -6.79 -8.13 16.12
N GLU A 163 -7.24 -8.72 17.23
CA GLU A 163 -6.89 -10.09 17.63
C GLU A 163 -7.98 -11.09 17.23
N LYS A 164 -7.82 -11.77 16.09
CA LYS A 164 -8.36 -13.11 15.79
C LYS A 164 -7.47 -13.86 14.81
#